data_AF-A0A524NDB4-F1
#
_entry.id   AF-A0A524NDB4-F1
#
_cell.length_a   1.000
_cell.length_b   1.000
_cell.length_c   1.000
_cell.angle_alpha   90.00
_cell.angle_beta   90.00
_cell.angle_gamma   90.00
#
_symmetry.space_group_name_H-M   'P 1'
#
loop_
_entity.id
_entity.type
_entity.pdbx_description
1 polymer ?
#
loop_
_entity_poly.entity_id
_entity_poly.type
_entity_poly.pdbx_seq_one_letter_code
_entity_poly.pdbx_strand_id
1 'polypeptide(L)'
;MLRRTKYLAYYFKKMDWPKFRKFVKYAKKETGWSSFRLYRDSIACVYKYNIGWIDYFIFRFFEKSSSERDLWVGTGFKYESDLLMNSKSTRHLLENKIHFYEAYDRFVIHATCTLDDLQSDNARAQKVLSNSTGKIVIKDALGQCGWDVEVVKAAEYTRESLIKHMKSKGFNLAEEFIIQHPELARLSDSGVNTIRIISQLNKDDEVEILGARLRISVNCHVDNLASGNIAAAVDLKTGLVSGPGVYSDITKSNVSAHPVSGITLEGFQIPMWEDCLNMVKQAALHRPENRSIGWDVVLTEKGPELLEGNHNWCKILWQLPINQGLKSVLERHLSELPAK
;
A
#
# COMPACT_ATOMS: atom_id res chain seq x y z
N MET A 1 -21.29 -1.57 -21.24
CA MET A 1 -20.06 -1.50 -22.08
C MET A 1 -19.38 -0.14 -22.10
N LEU A 2 -20.10 0.99 -22.27
CA LEU A 2 -19.51 2.33 -22.38
C LEU A 2 -18.51 2.69 -21.26
N ARG A 3 -18.80 2.32 -20.00
CA ARG A 3 -17.88 2.54 -18.87
C ARG A 3 -16.57 1.78 -19.02
N ARG A 4 -16.62 0.52 -19.45
CA ARG A 4 -15.43 -0.34 -19.68
C ARG A 4 -14.58 0.21 -20.82
N THR A 5 -15.18 0.78 -21.86
CA THR A 5 -14.44 1.48 -22.93
C THR A 5 -13.70 2.71 -22.41
N LYS A 6 -14.34 3.52 -21.53
CA LYS A 6 -13.67 4.65 -20.86
C LYS A 6 -12.49 4.18 -19.99
N TYR A 7 -12.67 3.08 -19.25
CA TYR A 7 -11.59 2.47 -18.46
C TYR A 7 -10.43 2.00 -19.34
N LEU A 8 -10.72 1.29 -20.44
CA LEU A 8 -9.69 0.85 -21.37
C LEU A 8 -8.89 2.03 -21.96
N ALA A 9 -9.57 3.10 -22.37
CA ALA A 9 -8.91 4.31 -22.86
C ALA A 9 -8.01 4.96 -21.79
N TYR A 10 -8.48 4.99 -20.53
CA TYR A 10 -7.67 5.46 -19.40
C TYR A 10 -6.45 4.56 -19.15
N TYR A 11 -6.63 3.24 -19.13
CA TYR A 11 -5.53 2.28 -18.95
C TYR A 11 -4.50 2.40 -20.07
N PHE A 12 -4.94 2.56 -21.33
CA PHE A 12 -4.05 2.80 -22.46
C PHE A 12 -3.24 4.08 -22.27
N LYS A 13 -3.89 5.18 -21.90
CA LYS A 13 -3.24 6.50 -21.70
C LYS A 13 -2.22 6.48 -20.56
N LYS A 14 -2.47 5.73 -19.49
CA LYS A 14 -1.62 5.67 -18.29
C LYS A 14 -0.68 4.47 -18.26
N MET A 15 -0.59 3.69 -19.33
CA MET A 15 0.18 2.45 -19.36
C MET A 15 1.68 2.69 -19.26
N ASP A 16 2.35 1.93 -18.39
CA ASP A 16 3.78 1.69 -18.49
C ASP A 16 4.03 0.71 -19.65
N TRP A 17 4.23 1.27 -20.84
CA TRP A 17 4.42 0.50 -22.07
C TRP A 17 5.67 -0.39 -22.05
N PRO A 18 6.84 0.04 -21.53
CA PRO A 18 7.98 -0.85 -21.32
C PRO A 18 7.63 -2.09 -20.49
N LYS A 19 7.02 -1.91 -19.30
CA LYS A 19 6.60 -3.02 -18.43
C LYS A 19 5.56 -3.91 -19.11
N PHE A 20 4.57 -3.32 -19.77
CA PHE A 20 3.54 -4.06 -20.50
C PHE A 20 4.14 -4.95 -21.59
N ARG A 21 5.05 -4.42 -22.43
CA ARG A 21 5.72 -5.19 -23.48
C ARG A 21 6.58 -6.31 -22.91
N LYS A 22 7.27 -6.06 -21.80
CA LYS A 22 8.03 -7.08 -21.06
C LYS A 22 7.11 -8.24 -20.65
N PHE A 23 5.94 -7.93 -20.09
CA PHE A 23 4.97 -8.95 -19.64
C PHE A 23 4.35 -9.73 -20.81
N VAL A 24 4.05 -9.07 -21.94
CA VAL A 24 3.60 -9.76 -23.15
C VAL A 24 4.67 -10.74 -23.66
N LYS A 25 5.94 -10.33 -23.71
CA LYS A 25 7.05 -11.19 -24.15
C LYS A 25 7.19 -12.41 -23.23
N TYR A 26 7.09 -12.21 -21.93
CA TYR A 26 7.12 -13.29 -20.95
C TYR A 26 5.94 -14.26 -21.15
N ALA A 27 4.69 -13.77 -21.17
CA ALA A 27 3.50 -14.61 -21.36
C ALA A 27 3.51 -15.37 -22.70
N LYS A 28 4.05 -14.77 -23.76
CA LYS A 28 4.27 -15.45 -25.05
C LYS A 28 5.22 -16.63 -24.92
N LYS A 29 6.31 -16.49 -24.15
CA LYS A 29 7.26 -17.58 -23.91
C LYS A 29 6.63 -18.71 -23.10
N GLU A 30 5.86 -18.39 -22.07
CA GLU A 30 5.22 -19.38 -21.20
C GLU A 30 4.10 -20.18 -21.89
N THR A 31 3.30 -19.51 -22.73
CA THR A 31 2.09 -20.12 -23.32
C THR A 31 2.24 -20.58 -24.77
N GLY A 32 3.28 -20.11 -25.47
CA GLY A 32 3.41 -20.25 -26.93
C GLY A 32 2.42 -19.40 -27.75
N TRP A 33 1.59 -18.56 -27.12
CA TRP A 33 0.59 -17.76 -27.83
C TRP A 33 1.23 -16.60 -28.61
N SER A 34 0.61 -16.24 -29.75
CA SER A 34 1.00 -15.02 -30.46
C SER A 34 0.66 -13.76 -29.64
N SER A 35 1.44 -12.69 -29.81
CA SER A 35 1.16 -11.42 -29.14
C SER A 35 -0.24 -10.91 -29.47
N PHE A 36 -0.71 -11.08 -30.71
CA PHE A 36 -2.06 -10.72 -31.12
C PHE A 36 -3.14 -11.43 -30.29
N ARG A 37 -2.98 -12.74 -30.04
CA ARG A 37 -3.90 -13.50 -29.18
C ARG A 37 -3.91 -12.95 -27.75
N LEU A 38 -2.74 -12.64 -27.18
CA LEU A 38 -2.62 -12.07 -25.84
C LEU A 38 -3.25 -10.68 -25.74
N TYR A 39 -3.06 -9.80 -26.73
CA TYR A 39 -3.72 -8.49 -26.77
C TYR A 39 -5.25 -8.63 -26.85
N ARG A 40 -5.75 -9.50 -27.74
CA ARG A 40 -7.19 -9.73 -27.89
C ARG A 40 -7.81 -10.30 -26.61
N ASP A 41 -7.20 -11.34 -26.01
CA ASP A 41 -7.74 -11.97 -24.80
C ASP A 41 -7.68 -11.02 -23.60
N SER A 42 -6.58 -10.27 -23.43
CA SER A 42 -6.45 -9.29 -22.35
C SER A 42 -7.46 -8.14 -22.46
N ILE A 43 -7.71 -7.61 -23.67
CA ILE A 43 -8.77 -6.62 -23.90
C ILE A 43 -10.15 -7.21 -23.62
N ALA A 44 -10.44 -8.43 -24.10
CA ALA A 44 -11.71 -9.09 -23.80
C ALA A 44 -11.93 -9.27 -22.29
N CYS A 45 -10.86 -9.55 -21.54
CA CYS A 45 -10.91 -9.64 -20.08
C CYS A 45 -11.23 -8.31 -19.39
N VAL A 46 -10.77 -7.16 -19.92
CA VAL A 46 -11.16 -5.83 -19.41
C VAL A 46 -12.68 -5.66 -19.46
N TYR A 47 -13.31 -6.08 -20.56
CA TYR A 47 -14.76 -5.99 -20.72
C TYR A 47 -15.53 -7.01 -19.88
N LYS A 48 -15.07 -8.27 -19.85
CA LYS A 48 -15.76 -9.37 -19.17
C LYS A 48 -15.60 -9.34 -17.64
N TYR A 49 -14.37 -9.18 -17.15
CA TYR A 49 -14.04 -9.31 -15.72
C TYR A 49 -13.78 -7.99 -15.02
N ASN A 50 -13.94 -6.85 -15.72
CA ASN A 50 -13.75 -5.51 -15.15
C ASN A 50 -12.35 -5.29 -14.54
N ILE A 51 -11.32 -5.78 -15.23
CA ILE A 51 -9.92 -5.67 -14.81
C ILE A 51 -9.22 -4.48 -15.49
N GLY A 52 -8.11 -4.05 -14.91
CA GLY A 52 -7.13 -3.20 -15.58
C GLY A 52 -6.43 -4.01 -16.67
N TRP A 53 -5.97 -3.34 -17.73
CA TRP A 53 -5.35 -4.08 -18.84
C TRP A 53 -4.06 -4.80 -18.42
N ILE A 54 -3.25 -4.18 -17.56
CA ILE A 54 -2.05 -4.82 -17.00
C ILE A 54 -2.36 -5.94 -15.99
N ASP A 55 -3.53 -5.88 -15.32
CA ASP A 55 -3.92 -6.89 -14.32
C ASP A 55 -4.01 -8.29 -14.93
N TYR A 56 -4.38 -8.39 -16.22
CA TYR A 56 -4.41 -9.65 -16.97
C TYR A 56 -3.08 -10.40 -16.86
N PHE A 57 -1.98 -9.67 -16.96
CA PHE A 57 -0.64 -10.24 -16.88
C PHE A 57 -0.25 -10.50 -15.43
N ILE A 58 -0.50 -9.53 -14.53
CA ILE A 58 -0.12 -9.63 -13.11
C ILE A 58 -0.79 -10.83 -12.43
N PHE A 59 -2.07 -11.09 -12.71
CA PHE A 59 -2.81 -12.23 -12.16
C PHE A 59 -2.70 -13.50 -13.02
N ARG A 60 -1.83 -13.48 -14.04
CA ARG A 60 -1.59 -14.61 -14.95
C ARG A 60 -2.87 -15.18 -15.54
N PHE A 61 -3.78 -14.31 -16.01
CA PHE A 61 -5.05 -14.75 -16.61
C PHE A 61 -4.84 -15.63 -17.85
N PHE A 62 -3.71 -15.47 -18.54
CA PHE A 62 -3.33 -16.31 -19.68
C PHE A 62 -3.16 -17.81 -19.34
N GLU A 63 -3.12 -18.17 -18.05
CA GLU A 63 -3.06 -19.56 -17.57
C GLU A 63 -4.38 -20.04 -16.94
N LYS A 64 -5.35 -19.13 -16.76
CA LYS A 64 -6.57 -19.39 -16.00
C LYS A 64 -7.75 -19.62 -16.93
N SER A 65 -8.63 -20.54 -16.53
CA SER A 65 -9.95 -20.75 -17.12
C SER A 65 -10.87 -19.55 -16.89
N SER A 66 -12.01 -19.53 -17.59
CA SER A 66 -12.99 -18.45 -17.42
C SER A 66 -13.56 -18.36 -16.01
N SER A 67 -13.74 -19.48 -15.31
CA SER A 67 -14.28 -19.51 -13.95
C SER A 67 -13.25 -19.00 -12.94
N GLU A 68 -11.99 -19.44 -13.07
CA GLU A 68 -10.90 -18.95 -12.22
C GLU A 68 -10.69 -17.44 -12.36
N ARG A 69 -10.74 -16.90 -13.59
CA ARG A 69 -10.60 -15.45 -13.85
C ARG A 69 -11.68 -14.62 -13.16
N ASP A 70 -12.90 -15.15 -13.03
CA ASP A 70 -14.02 -14.41 -12.45
C ASP A 70 -13.89 -14.19 -10.93
N LEU A 71 -13.06 -14.99 -10.26
CA LEU A 71 -12.79 -14.88 -8.82
C LEU A 71 -11.91 -13.69 -8.45
N TRP A 72 -11.22 -13.05 -9.41
CA TRP A 72 -10.22 -12.02 -9.13
C TRP A 72 -10.78 -10.60 -9.14
N VAL A 73 -10.33 -9.79 -8.20
CA VAL A 73 -10.61 -8.35 -8.15
C VAL A 73 -9.68 -7.60 -9.08
N GLY A 74 -10.27 -7.08 -10.17
CA GLY A 74 -9.63 -6.22 -11.15
C GLY A 74 -9.66 -4.73 -10.80
N THR A 75 -8.89 -3.91 -11.53
CA THR A 75 -8.76 -2.46 -11.27
C THR A 75 -10.09 -1.74 -11.39
N GLY A 76 -10.89 -2.07 -12.40
CA GLY A 76 -12.18 -1.42 -12.61
C GLY A 76 -13.18 -1.80 -11.53
N PHE A 77 -13.23 -3.08 -11.11
CA PHE A 77 -14.10 -3.53 -10.02
C PHE A 77 -13.70 -2.88 -8.70
N LYS A 78 -12.40 -2.88 -8.38
CA LYS A 78 -11.88 -2.27 -7.16
C LYS A 78 -12.19 -0.78 -7.11
N TYR A 79 -12.01 -0.05 -8.21
CA TYR A 79 -12.33 1.37 -8.28
C TYR A 79 -13.82 1.64 -8.00
N GLU A 80 -14.72 0.83 -8.56
CA GLU A 80 -16.16 0.95 -8.33
C GLU A 80 -16.53 0.63 -6.88
N SER A 81 -15.94 -0.43 -6.31
CA SER A 81 -16.09 -0.79 -4.89
C SER A 81 -15.61 0.32 -3.96
N ASP A 82 -14.43 0.87 -4.21
CA ASP A 82 -13.81 1.89 -3.36
C ASP A 82 -14.63 3.18 -3.32
N LEU A 83 -15.30 3.55 -4.43
CA LEU A 83 -16.20 4.70 -4.44
C LEU A 83 -17.47 4.51 -3.60
N LEU A 84 -17.87 3.26 -3.38
CA LEU A 84 -19.02 2.94 -2.52
C LEU A 84 -18.59 2.87 -1.05
N MET A 85 -17.43 2.28 -0.76
CA MET A 85 -16.95 2.11 0.62
C MET A 85 -16.32 3.37 1.18
N ASN A 86 -15.64 4.17 0.34
CA ASN A 86 -14.94 5.39 0.73
C ASN A 86 -15.35 6.52 -0.21
N SER A 87 -16.37 7.27 0.21
CA SER A 87 -16.93 8.32 -0.63
C SER A 87 -15.90 9.42 -0.93
N LYS A 88 -16.02 10.08 -2.09
CA LYS A 88 -15.08 11.15 -2.47
C LYS A 88 -15.08 12.33 -1.50
N SER A 89 -16.18 12.58 -0.80
CA SER A 89 -16.28 13.67 0.17
C SER A 89 -15.52 13.37 1.46
N THR A 90 -15.23 12.11 1.77
CA THR A 90 -14.63 11.70 3.05
C THR A 90 -13.21 11.14 2.92
N ARG A 91 -12.87 10.57 1.76
CA ARG A 91 -11.56 9.93 1.54
C ARG A 91 -10.38 10.90 1.45
N HIS A 92 -10.61 12.20 1.29
CA HIS A 92 -9.54 13.21 1.24
C HIS A 92 -8.71 13.22 2.53
N LEU A 93 -9.31 12.81 3.65
CA LEU A 93 -8.63 12.56 4.92
C LEU A 93 -7.50 11.53 4.80
N LEU A 94 -7.68 10.53 3.94
CA LEU A 94 -6.72 9.45 3.70
C LEU A 94 -5.76 9.77 2.55
N GLU A 95 -6.08 10.78 1.71
CA GLU A 95 -5.23 11.20 0.58
C GLU A 95 -4.15 12.22 1.01
N ASN A 96 -4.40 13.00 2.07
CA ASN A 96 -3.47 14.02 2.58
C ASN A 96 -2.90 13.59 3.93
N LYS A 97 -1.57 13.44 4.00
CA LYS A 97 -0.87 12.99 5.23
C LYS A 97 -1.01 13.93 6.42
N ILE A 98 -1.10 15.24 6.20
CA ILE A 98 -1.30 16.21 7.30
C ILE A 98 -2.67 15.96 7.94
N HIS A 99 -3.74 15.92 7.14
CA HIS A 99 -5.08 15.65 7.64
C HIS A 99 -5.18 14.26 8.28
N PHE A 100 -4.48 13.28 7.72
CA PHE A 100 -4.39 11.94 8.29
C PHE A 100 -3.79 11.99 9.70
N TYR A 101 -2.62 12.60 9.89
CA TYR A 101 -2.01 12.69 11.23
C TYR A 101 -2.83 13.53 12.20
N GLU A 102 -3.51 14.57 11.74
CA GLU A 102 -4.42 15.34 12.60
C GLU A 102 -5.61 14.49 13.08
N ALA A 103 -6.18 13.65 12.21
CA ALA A 103 -7.30 12.80 12.58
C ALA A 103 -6.89 11.52 13.32
N TYR A 104 -5.67 11.03 13.13
CA TYR A 104 -5.20 9.76 13.69
C TYR A 104 -4.01 9.92 14.65
N ASP A 105 -3.76 11.13 15.15
CA ASP A 105 -2.66 11.51 16.06
C ASP A 105 -2.40 10.48 17.17
N ARG A 106 -3.47 10.00 17.83
CA ARG A 106 -3.35 8.99 18.89
C ARG A 106 -2.74 7.65 18.48
N PHE A 107 -2.60 7.38 17.18
CA PHE A 107 -2.03 6.17 16.59
C PHE A 107 -0.68 6.42 15.91
N VAL A 108 -0.13 7.63 16.05
CA VAL A 108 1.14 8.06 15.46
C VAL A 108 2.09 8.38 16.60
N ILE A 109 3.28 7.78 16.60
CA ILE A 109 4.27 7.93 17.67
C ILE A 109 5.32 8.96 17.27
N HIS A 110 5.80 8.90 16.04
CA HIS A 110 6.81 9.83 15.54
C HIS A 110 6.31 11.27 15.51
N ALA A 111 7.19 12.22 15.84
CA ALA A 111 6.83 13.64 15.77
C ALA A 111 6.57 14.08 14.33
N THR A 112 5.58 14.95 14.12
CA THR A 112 5.27 15.54 12.82
C THR A 112 5.03 17.04 12.96
N CYS A 113 5.38 17.82 11.93
CA CYS A 113 5.09 19.24 11.85
C CYS A 113 4.95 19.71 10.39
N THR A 114 4.15 20.75 10.19
CA THR A 114 3.95 21.43 8.92
C THR A 114 4.90 22.63 8.76
N LEU A 115 4.90 23.24 7.58
CA LEU A 115 5.56 24.54 7.38
C LEU A 115 5.03 25.61 8.34
N ASP A 116 3.74 25.64 8.61
CA ASP A 116 3.11 26.64 9.49
C ASP A 116 3.53 26.42 10.95
N ASP A 117 3.65 25.15 11.37
CA ASP A 117 4.20 24.80 12.69
C ASP A 117 5.64 25.31 12.84
N LEU A 118 6.49 25.11 11.82
CA LEU A 118 7.87 25.61 11.80
C LEU A 118 7.92 27.14 11.84
N GLN A 119 7.05 27.82 11.08
CA GLN A 119 7.00 29.29 11.06
C GLN A 119 6.55 29.88 12.40
N SER A 120 5.56 29.25 13.04
CA SER A 120 5.01 29.67 14.34
C SER A 120 5.86 29.23 15.54
N ASP A 121 6.90 28.42 15.32
CA ASP A 121 7.79 27.88 16.35
C ASP A 121 7.09 27.09 17.46
N ASN A 122 6.04 26.37 17.11
CA ASN A 122 5.21 25.72 18.11
C ASN A 122 5.81 24.40 18.64
N ALA A 123 5.12 23.78 19.59
CA ALA A 123 5.57 22.54 20.22
C ALA A 123 5.80 21.37 19.23
N ARG A 124 5.07 21.31 18.11
CA ARG A 124 5.27 20.28 17.07
C ARG A 124 6.60 20.50 16.34
N ALA A 125 6.88 21.74 15.95
CA ALA A 125 8.16 22.11 15.34
C ALA A 125 9.33 21.77 16.26
N GLN A 126 9.23 22.14 17.54
CA GLN A 126 10.25 21.86 18.54
C GLN A 126 10.50 20.35 18.71
N LYS A 127 9.44 19.53 18.77
CA LYS A 127 9.55 18.06 18.84
C LYS A 127 10.27 17.47 17.61
N VAL A 128 9.94 17.91 16.40
CA VAL A 128 10.60 17.43 15.18
C VAL A 128 12.07 17.85 15.12
N LEU A 129 12.40 19.09 15.50
CA LEU A 129 13.77 19.59 15.45
C LEU A 129 14.68 18.97 16.52
N SER A 130 14.14 18.68 17.71
CA SER A 130 14.86 18.07 18.84
C SER A 130 14.76 16.55 18.91
N ASN A 131 14.27 15.91 17.83
CA ASN A 131 14.00 14.48 17.83
C ASN A 131 15.25 13.64 18.15
N SER A 132 15.03 12.48 18.79
CA SER A 132 16.12 11.63 19.29
C SER A 132 16.88 10.87 18.20
N THR A 133 16.31 10.75 16.99
CA THR A 133 16.92 9.97 15.90
C THR A 133 17.95 10.78 15.11
N GLY A 134 17.95 12.11 15.29
CA GLY A 134 18.86 13.04 14.62
C GLY A 134 18.59 13.19 13.12
N LYS A 135 17.48 12.63 12.62
CA LYS A 135 17.08 12.65 11.21
C LYS A 135 15.66 13.16 11.06
N ILE A 136 15.42 13.92 10.01
CA ILE A 136 14.12 14.47 9.66
C ILE A 136 13.78 14.01 8.24
N VAL A 137 12.55 13.56 8.05
CA VAL A 137 11.98 13.24 6.74
C VAL A 137 11.16 14.43 6.28
N ILE A 138 11.49 15.03 5.14
CA ILE A 138 10.72 16.12 4.53
C ILE A 138 10.08 15.66 3.22
N LYS A 139 8.81 16.01 3.00
CA LYS A 139 8.04 15.58 1.84
C LYS A 139 6.82 16.46 1.56
N ASP A 140 6.17 16.22 0.43
CA ASP A 140 4.82 16.72 0.16
C ASP A 140 3.76 15.75 0.74
N ALA A 141 2.80 16.30 1.47
CA ALA A 141 1.70 15.58 2.12
C ALA A 141 0.73 14.92 1.14
N LEU A 142 0.68 15.38 -0.12
CA LEU A 142 -0.09 14.75 -1.20
C LEU A 142 0.74 13.76 -2.01
N GLY A 143 2.06 13.67 -1.74
CA GLY A 143 2.95 12.71 -2.38
C GLY A 143 2.53 11.28 -2.06
N GLN A 144 2.37 10.47 -3.11
CA GLN A 144 2.04 9.05 -2.98
C GLN A 144 3.26 8.19 -3.35
N CYS A 145 3.31 6.96 -2.82
CA CYS A 145 4.30 5.94 -3.18
C CYS A 145 5.77 6.31 -2.85
N GLY A 146 6.02 7.18 -1.87
CA GLY A 146 7.37 7.56 -1.43
C GLY A 146 8.19 8.35 -2.44
N TRP A 147 7.55 8.88 -3.49
CA TRP A 147 8.16 9.86 -4.39
C TRP A 147 8.28 11.19 -3.65
N ASP A 148 9.37 11.91 -3.90
CA ASP A 148 9.60 13.24 -3.32
C ASP A 148 9.72 13.24 -1.79
N VAL A 149 10.45 12.28 -1.26
CA VAL A 149 10.87 12.21 0.15
C VAL A 149 12.37 12.45 0.25
N GLU A 150 12.79 13.32 1.17
CA GLU A 150 14.20 13.57 1.47
C GLU A 150 14.45 13.33 2.96
N VAL A 151 15.56 12.65 3.29
CA VAL A 151 16.01 12.45 4.67
C VAL A 151 17.19 13.36 4.92
N VAL A 152 17.03 14.30 5.84
CA VAL A 152 18.07 15.25 6.24
C VAL A 152 18.53 14.99 7.67
N LYS A 153 19.76 15.41 8.01
CA LYS A 153 20.22 15.37 9.41
C LYS A 153 19.74 16.60 10.15
N ALA A 154 19.10 16.41 11.30
CA ALA A 154 18.59 17.51 12.11
C ALA A 154 19.69 18.52 12.49
N ALA A 155 20.89 18.03 12.82
CA ALA A 155 22.03 18.86 13.20
C ALA A 155 22.58 19.77 12.09
N GLU A 156 22.23 19.51 10.82
CA GLU A 156 22.68 20.33 9.68
C GLU A 156 21.72 21.49 9.37
N TYR A 157 20.59 21.59 10.07
CA TYR A 157 19.54 22.56 9.80
C TYR A 157 19.17 23.39 11.03
N THR A 158 19.03 24.71 10.84
CA THR A 158 18.22 25.53 11.73
C THR A 158 16.77 25.48 11.26
N ARG A 159 15.83 25.92 12.11
CA ARG A 159 14.42 26.05 11.74
C ARG A 159 14.24 26.88 10.46
N GLU A 160 14.94 28.03 10.36
CA GLU A 160 14.85 28.94 9.23
C GLU A 160 15.45 28.31 7.95
N SER A 161 16.57 27.59 8.04
CA SER A 161 17.16 26.92 6.89
C SER A 161 16.31 25.74 6.42
N LEU A 162 15.66 25.02 7.34
CA LEU A 162 14.73 23.93 7.02
C LEU A 162 13.50 24.45 6.28
N ILE A 163 12.87 25.52 6.77
CA ILE A 163 11.73 26.19 6.09
C ILE A 163 12.12 26.58 4.67
N LYS A 164 13.30 27.19 4.48
CA LYS A 164 13.78 27.61 3.15
C LYS A 164 13.95 26.42 2.22
N HIS A 165 14.57 25.33 2.70
CA HIS A 165 14.77 24.10 1.92
C HIS A 165 13.44 23.48 1.51
N MET A 166 12.52 23.28 2.47
CA MET A 166 11.20 22.71 2.22
C MET A 166 10.44 23.52 1.15
N LYS A 167 10.40 24.86 1.29
CA LYS A 167 9.76 25.74 0.30
C LYS A 167 10.39 25.62 -1.10
N SER A 168 11.72 25.55 -1.18
CA SER A 168 12.43 25.42 -2.46
C SER A 168 12.12 24.12 -3.21
N LYS A 169 11.73 23.07 -2.48
CA LYS A 169 11.41 21.75 -3.02
C LYS A 169 9.90 21.48 -3.14
N GLY A 170 9.07 22.37 -2.61
CA GLY A 170 7.62 22.18 -2.54
C GLY A 170 7.17 21.20 -1.44
N PHE A 171 8.00 20.97 -0.43
CA PHE A 171 7.64 20.16 0.73
C PHE A 171 6.84 20.96 1.75
N ASN A 172 5.84 20.34 2.36
CA ASN A 172 4.94 20.97 3.33
C ASN A 172 4.84 20.20 4.66
N LEU A 173 5.50 19.04 4.75
CA LEU A 173 5.45 18.15 5.90
C LEU A 173 6.86 17.70 6.28
N ALA A 174 7.17 17.79 7.58
CA ALA A 174 8.38 17.27 8.19
C ALA A 174 8.01 16.25 9.29
N GLU A 175 8.75 15.16 9.35
CA GLU A 175 8.52 14.04 10.26
C GLU A 175 9.83 13.62 10.93
N GLU A 176 9.76 13.19 12.18
CA GLU A 176 10.83 12.42 12.81
C GLU A 176 11.07 11.14 12.00
N PHE A 177 12.35 10.84 11.72
CA PHE A 177 12.69 9.60 11.03
C PHE A 177 12.33 8.39 11.90
N ILE A 178 11.52 7.48 11.36
CA ILE A 178 11.08 6.29 12.10
C ILE A 178 12.20 5.25 12.16
N ILE A 179 12.56 4.83 13.37
CA ILE A 179 13.43 3.68 13.60
C ILE A 179 12.54 2.45 13.78
N GLN A 180 12.51 1.59 12.77
CA GLN A 180 11.72 0.37 12.82
C GLN A 180 12.28 -0.63 13.85
N HIS A 181 11.41 -1.53 14.30
CA HIS A 181 11.71 -2.56 15.28
C HIS A 181 12.88 -3.46 14.83
N PRO A 182 13.81 -3.87 15.74
CA PRO A 182 15.00 -4.64 15.40
C PRO A 182 14.74 -5.91 14.58
N GLU A 183 13.70 -6.69 14.88
CA GLU A 183 13.35 -7.88 14.07
C GLU A 183 13.01 -7.55 12.60
N LEU A 184 12.36 -6.42 12.33
CA LEU A 184 12.06 -5.98 10.96
C LEU A 184 13.33 -5.42 10.29
N ALA A 185 14.21 -4.74 11.04
CA ALA A 185 15.52 -4.32 10.54
C ALA A 185 16.44 -5.50 10.21
N ARG A 186 16.39 -6.56 11.02
CA ARG A 186 17.08 -7.82 10.73
C ARG A 186 16.60 -8.40 9.40
N LEU A 187 15.29 -8.39 9.16
CA LEU A 187 14.70 -8.85 7.89
C LEU A 187 15.17 -7.99 6.70
N SER A 188 15.05 -6.67 6.78
CA SER A 188 15.62 -5.73 5.82
C SER A 188 15.75 -4.33 6.42
N ASP A 189 16.95 -3.75 6.35
CA ASP A 189 17.25 -2.39 6.86
C ASP A 189 17.29 -1.33 5.75
N SER A 190 17.12 -1.73 4.48
CA SER A 190 17.25 -0.83 3.33
C SER A 190 16.16 0.24 3.24
N GLY A 191 15.03 0.01 3.90
CA GLY A 191 13.93 0.94 4.05
C GLY A 191 12.99 0.49 5.18
N VAL A 192 12.06 1.36 5.57
CA VAL A 192 11.05 1.01 6.59
C VAL A 192 10.09 -0.01 6.00
N ASN A 193 10.07 -1.21 6.57
CA ASN A 193 9.12 -2.25 6.21
C ASN A 193 7.77 -1.97 6.86
N THR A 194 6.68 -2.16 6.13
CA THR A 194 5.34 -1.95 6.66
C THR A 194 4.49 -3.20 6.56
N ILE A 195 3.50 -3.26 7.43
CA ILE A 195 2.44 -4.25 7.38
C ILE A 195 1.19 -3.55 6.86
N ARG A 196 0.76 -3.95 5.65
CA ARG A 196 -0.56 -3.57 5.13
C ARG A 196 -1.62 -4.41 5.82
N ILE A 197 -2.44 -3.82 6.68
CA ILE A 197 -3.62 -4.48 7.27
C ILE A 197 -4.87 -3.88 6.65
N ILE A 198 -5.75 -4.71 6.07
CA ILE A 198 -6.95 -4.25 5.36
C ILE A 198 -8.16 -4.44 6.26
N SER A 199 -8.80 -3.33 6.66
CA SER A 199 -10.04 -3.34 7.43
C SER A 199 -11.25 -3.03 6.56
N GLN A 200 -12.40 -3.56 6.96
CA GLN A 200 -13.70 -3.36 6.33
C GLN A 200 -14.77 -3.27 7.39
N LEU A 201 -15.57 -2.19 7.39
CA LEU A 201 -16.78 -2.11 8.21
C LEU A 201 -17.92 -2.86 7.51
N ASN A 202 -18.57 -3.78 8.23
CA ASN A 202 -19.79 -4.44 7.77
C ASN A 202 -21.02 -3.51 7.91
N LYS A 203 -22.23 -3.98 7.61
CA LYS A 203 -23.46 -3.16 7.74
C LYS A 203 -23.77 -2.70 9.16
N ASP A 204 -23.26 -3.40 10.17
CA ASP A 204 -23.50 -3.14 11.59
C ASP A 204 -22.34 -2.30 12.20
N ASP A 205 -21.49 -1.73 11.35
CA ASP A 205 -20.29 -0.94 11.68
C ASP A 205 -19.25 -1.73 12.51
N GLU A 206 -19.24 -3.05 12.42
CA GLU A 206 -18.21 -3.90 13.02
C GLU A 206 -16.99 -4.02 12.09
N VAL A 207 -15.80 -4.09 12.67
CA VAL A 207 -14.54 -4.17 11.92
C VAL A 207 -14.20 -5.62 11.56
N GLU A 208 -14.15 -5.90 10.26
CA GLU A 208 -13.58 -7.13 9.70
C GLU A 208 -12.19 -6.87 9.13
N ILE A 209 -11.24 -7.76 9.41
CA ILE A 209 -9.89 -7.70 8.81
C ILE A 209 -9.86 -8.66 7.62
N LEU A 210 -9.76 -8.10 6.41
CA LEU A 210 -9.81 -8.85 5.16
C LEU A 210 -8.48 -9.54 4.81
N GLY A 211 -7.39 -9.15 5.47
CA GLY A 211 -6.06 -9.71 5.25
C GLY A 211 -4.94 -8.77 5.65
N ALA A 212 -3.75 -9.35 5.83
CA ALA A 212 -2.54 -8.61 6.14
C ALA A 212 -1.36 -9.04 5.25
N ARG A 213 -0.50 -8.10 4.86
CA ARG A 213 0.66 -8.33 4.00
C ARG A 213 1.86 -7.60 4.54
N LEU A 214 2.96 -8.31 4.75
CA LEU A 214 4.24 -7.70 5.06
C LEU A 214 4.88 -7.25 3.75
N ARG A 215 5.13 -5.94 3.59
CA ARG A 215 5.96 -5.39 2.51
C ARG A 215 7.39 -5.27 3.01
N ILE A 216 8.32 -5.79 2.22
CA ILE A 216 9.73 -5.90 2.61
C ILE A 216 10.57 -5.20 1.55
N SER A 217 11.36 -4.23 1.99
CA SER A 217 12.26 -3.46 1.12
C SER A 217 13.37 -4.35 0.56
N VAL A 218 13.70 -4.20 -0.73
CA VAL A 218 14.82 -4.94 -1.37
C VAL A 218 15.80 -3.94 -2.00
N ASN A 219 16.92 -3.67 -1.32
CA ASN A 219 17.95 -2.72 -1.77
C ASN A 219 17.39 -1.34 -2.18
N CYS A 220 16.29 -0.90 -1.56
CA CYS A 220 15.69 0.38 -1.87
C CYS A 220 15.03 1.00 -0.65
N HIS A 221 15.10 2.33 -0.57
CA HIS A 221 14.57 3.12 0.54
C HIS A 221 13.05 3.37 0.43
N VAL A 222 12.40 2.93 -0.66
CA VAL A 222 10.98 3.18 -0.95
C VAL A 222 10.16 1.93 -0.67
N ASP A 223 9.18 2.01 0.22
CA ASP A 223 8.29 0.88 0.53
C ASP A 223 7.13 0.73 -0.48
N ASN A 224 7.44 0.23 -1.69
CA ASN A 224 6.43 -0.04 -2.71
C ASN A 224 6.73 -1.32 -3.52
N LEU A 225 5.72 -2.19 -3.64
CA LEU A 225 5.78 -3.42 -4.44
C LEU A 225 6.07 -3.16 -5.94
N ALA A 226 5.72 -1.97 -6.44
CA ALA A 226 6.04 -1.57 -7.80
C ALA A 226 7.53 -1.17 -7.99
N SER A 227 8.24 -0.86 -6.90
CA SER A 227 9.65 -0.44 -6.90
C SER A 227 10.64 -1.60 -6.82
N GLY A 228 10.16 -2.84 -6.93
CA GLY A 228 11.02 -4.04 -6.90
C GLY A 228 11.11 -4.71 -5.53
N ASN A 229 10.37 -4.23 -4.53
CA ASN A 229 10.19 -4.88 -3.23
C ASN A 229 9.39 -6.17 -3.36
N ILE A 230 9.39 -6.95 -2.27
CA ILE A 230 8.56 -8.14 -2.14
C ILE A 230 7.42 -7.90 -1.15
N ALA A 231 6.34 -8.65 -1.31
CA ALA A 231 5.30 -8.76 -0.31
C ALA A 231 5.07 -10.22 0.05
N ALA A 232 4.78 -10.51 1.32
CA ALA A 232 4.45 -11.84 1.79
C ALA A 232 3.10 -11.83 2.52
N ALA A 233 2.39 -12.95 2.45
CA ALA A 233 1.14 -13.14 3.18
C ALA A 233 1.42 -13.27 4.68
N VAL A 234 0.55 -12.70 5.51
CA VAL A 234 0.58 -12.84 6.97
C VAL A 234 -0.68 -13.55 7.41
N ASP A 235 -0.53 -14.59 8.22
CA ASP A 235 -1.65 -15.26 8.87
C ASP A 235 -2.24 -14.35 9.96
N LEU A 236 -3.54 -14.08 9.86
CA LEU A 236 -4.20 -13.11 10.73
C LEU A 236 -4.27 -13.56 12.20
N LYS A 237 -4.25 -14.87 12.46
CA LYS A 237 -4.38 -15.41 13.82
C LYS A 237 -3.06 -15.38 14.57
N THR A 238 -1.96 -15.66 13.87
CA THR A 238 -0.64 -15.89 14.48
C THR A 238 0.33 -14.75 14.25
N GLY A 239 0.14 -13.93 13.19
CA GLY A 239 1.12 -12.92 12.79
C GLY A 239 2.36 -13.50 12.11
N LEU A 240 2.34 -14.79 11.78
CA LEU A 240 3.39 -15.44 11.02
C LEU A 240 3.26 -15.11 9.54
N VAL A 241 4.39 -14.86 8.89
CA VAL A 241 4.45 -14.84 7.42
C VAL A 241 4.15 -16.26 6.92
N SER A 242 3.10 -16.41 6.13
CA SER A 242 2.48 -17.69 5.80
C SER A 242 2.78 -18.18 4.38
N GLY A 243 3.79 -17.61 3.71
CA GLY A 243 4.13 -17.95 2.33
C GLY A 243 5.32 -17.17 1.81
N PRO A 244 5.70 -17.38 0.54
CA PRO A 244 6.88 -16.76 -0.04
C PRO A 244 6.71 -15.27 -0.29
N GLY A 245 7.83 -14.58 -0.48
CA GLY A 245 7.86 -13.22 -1.00
C GLY A 245 7.53 -13.22 -2.49
N VAL A 246 6.59 -12.38 -2.90
CA VAL A 246 6.18 -12.24 -4.31
C VAL A 246 6.50 -10.85 -4.85
N TYR A 247 6.79 -10.77 -6.14
CA TYR A 247 6.97 -9.51 -6.86
C TYR A 247 5.73 -9.19 -7.70
N SER A 248 5.44 -7.91 -7.92
CA SER A 248 4.48 -7.50 -8.95
C SER A 248 5.00 -7.69 -10.38
N ASP A 249 6.30 -7.95 -10.53
CA ASP A 249 6.95 -8.28 -11.80
C ASP A 249 6.84 -9.77 -12.07
N ILE A 250 5.95 -10.14 -13.00
CA ILE A 250 5.67 -11.55 -13.33
C ILE A 250 6.85 -12.30 -13.94
N THR A 251 7.93 -11.59 -14.33
CA THR A 251 9.14 -12.25 -14.84
C THR A 251 10.09 -12.66 -13.74
N LYS A 252 9.79 -12.33 -12.47
CA LYS A 252 10.56 -12.77 -11.32
C LYS A 252 9.83 -13.93 -10.65
N SER A 253 10.59 -14.93 -10.22
CA SER A 253 10.09 -16.01 -9.39
C SER A 253 9.83 -15.52 -7.96
N ASN A 254 8.90 -16.18 -7.28
CA ASN A 254 8.73 -16.02 -5.84
C ASN A 254 10.00 -16.44 -5.11
N VAL A 255 10.24 -15.88 -3.92
CA VAL A 255 11.43 -16.13 -3.10
C VAL A 255 11.02 -16.67 -1.73
N SER A 256 11.69 -17.71 -1.25
CA SER A 256 11.49 -18.29 0.09
C SER A 256 12.28 -17.54 1.18
N ALA A 257 13.34 -16.84 0.79
CA ALA A 257 14.17 -16.02 1.66
C ALA A 257 14.34 -14.62 1.07
N HIS A 258 14.58 -13.62 1.94
CA HIS A 258 14.86 -12.26 1.50
C HIS A 258 16.16 -12.24 0.66
N PRO A 259 16.16 -11.68 -0.56
CA PRO A 259 17.26 -11.81 -1.51
C PRO A 259 18.58 -11.15 -1.08
N VAL A 260 18.57 -10.31 -0.04
CA VAL A 260 19.77 -9.59 0.45
C VAL A 260 20.23 -10.14 1.79
N SER A 261 19.33 -10.21 2.78
CA SER A 261 19.65 -10.67 4.14
C SER A 261 19.66 -12.19 4.28
N GLY A 262 19.10 -12.93 3.33
CA GLY A 262 19.03 -14.40 3.35
C GLY A 262 18.04 -14.98 4.36
N ILE A 263 17.28 -14.15 5.08
CA ILE A 263 16.33 -14.60 6.10
C ILE A 263 15.13 -15.27 5.43
N THR A 264 14.79 -16.47 5.91
CA THR A 264 13.59 -17.18 5.51
C THR A 264 12.34 -16.37 5.83
N LEU A 265 11.47 -16.21 4.83
CA LEU A 265 10.26 -15.40 4.93
C LEU A 265 9.15 -16.18 5.63
N GLU A 266 8.85 -17.38 5.14
CA GLU A 266 7.81 -18.22 5.75
C GLU A 266 8.19 -18.63 7.18
N GLY A 267 7.27 -18.42 8.12
CA GLY A 267 7.52 -18.60 9.55
C GLY A 267 8.16 -17.39 10.25
N PHE A 268 8.48 -16.31 9.55
CA PHE A 268 8.91 -15.07 10.20
C PHE A 268 7.76 -14.51 11.06
N GLN A 269 8.00 -14.34 12.36
CA GLN A 269 7.02 -13.78 13.30
C GLN A 269 7.06 -12.26 13.26
N ILE A 270 5.91 -11.64 12.99
CA ILE A 270 5.75 -10.21 13.19
C ILE A 270 5.65 -9.92 14.69
N PRO A 271 6.53 -9.07 15.26
CA PRO A 271 6.46 -8.70 16.67
C PRO A 271 5.21 -7.85 16.94
N MET A 272 4.68 -7.92 18.16
CA MET A 272 3.53 -7.12 18.62
C MET A 272 2.28 -7.27 17.73
N TRP A 273 2.05 -8.47 17.19
CA TRP A 273 1.00 -8.70 16.19
C TRP A 273 -0.41 -8.35 16.71
N GLU A 274 -0.72 -8.73 17.95
CA GLU A 274 -2.02 -8.43 18.55
C GLU A 274 -2.23 -6.91 18.71
N ASP A 275 -1.18 -6.17 19.07
CA ASP A 275 -1.22 -4.71 19.19
C ASP A 275 -1.48 -4.05 17.84
N CYS A 276 -0.86 -4.54 16.76
CA CYS A 276 -1.14 -4.08 15.39
C CYS A 276 -2.63 -4.23 15.04
N LEU A 277 -3.21 -5.40 15.31
CA LEU A 277 -4.62 -5.66 15.01
C LEU A 277 -5.55 -4.79 15.87
N ASN A 278 -5.24 -4.64 17.16
CA ASN A 278 -6.02 -3.82 18.08
C ASN A 278 -5.99 -2.34 17.67
N MET A 279 -4.81 -1.81 17.32
CA MET A 279 -4.64 -0.45 16.83
C MET A 279 -5.46 -0.22 15.55
N VAL A 280 -5.37 -1.12 14.57
CA VAL A 280 -6.10 -0.99 13.30
C VAL A 280 -7.61 -1.04 13.49
N LYS A 281 -8.12 -1.92 14.37
CA LYS A 281 -9.55 -1.96 14.68
C LYS A 281 -10.03 -0.65 15.31
N GLN A 282 -9.27 -0.10 16.24
CA GLN A 282 -9.59 1.20 16.86
C GLN A 282 -9.49 2.36 15.86
N ALA A 283 -8.55 2.32 14.92
CA ALA A 283 -8.41 3.32 13.87
C ALA A 283 -9.57 3.26 12.87
N ALA A 284 -9.97 2.05 12.45
CA ALA A 284 -11.11 1.86 11.53
C ALA A 284 -12.43 2.41 12.09
N LEU A 285 -12.66 2.29 13.40
CA LEU A 285 -13.84 2.85 14.06
C LEU A 285 -13.75 4.36 14.33
N HIS A 286 -12.57 4.97 14.20
CA HIS A 286 -12.41 6.39 14.51
C HIS A 286 -13.05 7.31 13.46
N ARG A 287 -13.04 6.88 12.19
CA ARG A 287 -13.60 7.61 11.04
C ARG A 287 -14.44 6.66 10.16
N PRO A 288 -15.59 6.18 10.67
CA PRO A 288 -16.38 5.12 10.04
C PRO A 288 -16.97 5.52 8.67
N GLU A 289 -16.91 6.81 8.31
CA GLU A 289 -17.26 7.31 6.98
C GLU A 289 -16.32 6.82 5.86
N ASN A 290 -15.14 6.30 6.20
CA ASN A 290 -14.26 5.58 5.30
C ASN A 290 -14.29 4.08 5.69
N ARG A 291 -15.15 3.32 5.03
CA ARG A 291 -15.52 1.97 5.47
C ARG A 291 -14.49 0.90 5.14
N SER A 292 -13.57 1.15 4.21
CA SER A 292 -12.60 0.12 3.73
C SER A 292 -11.20 0.71 3.61
N ILE A 293 -10.30 0.40 4.52
CA ILE A 293 -9.00 1.08 4.60
C ILE A 293 -7.87 0.05 4.64
N GLY A 294 -6.84 0.27 3.84
CA GLY A 294 -5.56 -0.42 3.99
C GLY A 294 -4.61 0.42 4.83
N TRP A 295 -4.36 -0.02 6.05
CA TRP A 295 -3.48 0.64 7.00
C TRP A 295 -2.06 0.21 6.77
N ASP A 296 -1.16 1.18 6.63
CA ASP A 296 0.27 0.93 6.63
C ASP A 296 0.78 1.10 8.05
N VAL A 297 1.01 -0.03 8.69
CA VAL A 297 1.52 -0.11 10.05
C VAL A 297 3.04 -0.23 10.01
N VAL A 298 3.72 0.63 10.75
CA VAL A 298 5.15 0.49 11.06
C VAL A 298 5.28 0.00 12.49
N LEU A 299 6.23 -0.89 12.73
CA LEU A 299 6.57 -1.35 14.06
C LEU A 299 7.85 -0.66 14.53
N THR A 300 7.81 -0.13 15.74
CA THR A 300 8.98 0.42 16.45
C THR A 300 9.15 -0.30 17.79
N GLU A 301 10.25 -0.07 18.51
CA GLU A 301 10.39 -0.58 19.89
C GLU A 301 9.37 0.02 20.87
N LYS A 302 8.80 1.19 20.55
CA LYS A 302 7.76 1.85 21.37
C LYS A 302 6.37 1.27 21.12
N GLY A 303 6.19 0.50 20.06
CA GLY A 303 4.90 -0.06 19.64
C GLY A 303 4.61 0.12 18.15
N PRO A 304 3.48 -0.43 17.67
CA PRO A 304 2.98 -0.17 16.34
C PRO A 304 2.48 1.27 16.20
N GLU A 305 2.65 1.85 15.01
CA GLU A 305 2.11 3.16 14.65
C GLU A 305 1.63 3.18 13.20
N LEU A 306 0.75 4.13 12.88
CA LEU A 306 0.23 4.32 11.53
C LEU A 306 1.10 5.30 10.72
N LEU A 307 1.54 4.85 9.55
CA LEU A 307 2.24 5.69 8.57
C LEU A 307 1.27 6.33 7.57
N GLU A 308 0.22 5.61 7.18
CA GLU A 308 -0.86 6.11 6.33
C GLU A 308 -2.07 5.16 6.32
N GLY A 309 -3.23 5.69 5.93
CA GLY A 309 -4.41 4.92 5.58
C GLY A 309 -4.70 5.04 4.08
N ASN A 310 -4.92 3.91 3.41
CA ASN A 310 -5.15 3.86 1.97
C ASN A 310 -6.61 3.54 1.65
N HIS A 311 -7.35 4.52 1.12
CA HIS A 311 -8.73 4.33 0.65
C HIS A 311 -8.84 3.41 -0.59
N ASN A 312 -7.72 3.19 -1.29
CA ASN A 312 -7.61 2.41 -2.51
C ASN A 312 -6.51 1.34 -2.40
N TRP A 313 -6.51 0.63 -1.27
CA TRP A 313 -5.48 -0.24 -0.66
C TRP A 313 -4.78 -1.36 -1.48
N CYS A 314 -4.75 -1.28 -2.80
CA CYS A 314 -4.02 -2.13 -3.72
C CYS A 314 -4.47 -3.60 -3.72
N LYS A 315 -5.46 -3.89 -4.57
CA LYS A 315 -5.95 -5.24 -4.88
C LYS A 315 -4.88 -6.27 -5.26
N ILE A 316 -3.72 -5.81 -5.79
CA ILE A 316 -2.62 -6.69 -6.19
C ILE A 316 -1.91 -7.17 -4.93
N LEU A 317 -1.58 -6.26 -4.01
CA LEU A 317 -0.96 -6.60 -2.73
C LEU A 317 -1.85 -7.56 -1.93
N TRP A 318 -3.18 -7.39 -1.99
CA TRP A 318 -4.10 -8.28 -1.31
C TRP A 318 -4.15 -9.70 -1.90
N GLN A 319 -4.23 -9.86 -3.22
CA GLN A 319 -4.47 -11.18 -3.84
C GLN A 319 -3.21 -11.93 -4.25
N LEU A 320 -2.16 -11.22 -4.68
CA LEU A 320 -0.98 -11.83 -5.28
C LEU A 320 -0.15 -12.68 -4.29
N PRO A 321 0.12 -12.24 -3.04
CA PRO A 321 0.94 -13.01 -2.09
C PRO A 321 0.31 -14.32 -1.65
N ILE A 322 -1.02 -14.45 -1.73
CA ILE A 322 -1.74 -15.71 -1.47
C ILE A 322 -2.14 -16.45 -2.76
N ASN A 323 -1.82 -15.87 -3.93
CA ASN A 323 -2.16 -16.36 -5.25
C ASN A 323 -3.64 -16.80 -5.42
N GLN A 324 -4.57 -16.00 -4.89
CA GLN A 324 -6.00 -16.33 -4.87
C GLN A 324 -6.86 -15.13 -5.21
N GLY A 325 -7.88 -15.36 -6.06
CA GLY A 325 -8.93 -14.39 -6.32
C GLY A 325 -9.89 -14.31 -5.13
N LEU A 326 -10.13 -13.09 -4.62
CA LEU A 326 -10.93 -12.84 -3.41
C LEU A 326 -12.18 -11.98 -3.68
N LYS A 327 -12.68 -11.95 -4.92
CA LYS A 327 -13.78 -11.06 -5.31
C LYS A 327 -15.07 -11.29 -4.52
N SER A 328 -15.37 -12.53 -4.18
CA SER A 328 -16.55 -12.90 -3.38
C SER A 328 -16.57 -12.25 -1.98
N VAL A 329 -15.39 -11.97 -1.42
CA VAL A 329 -15.28 -11.26 -0.13
C VAL A 329 -15.83 -9.84 -0.27
N LEU A 330 -15.44 -9.11 -1.32
CA LEU A 330 -15.95 -7.76 -1.55
C LEU A 330 -17.41 -7.76 -2.00
N GLU A 331 -17.83 -8.72 -2.82
CA GLU A 331 -19.22 -8.84 -3.26
C GLU A 331 -20.19 -9.01 -2.08
N ARG A 332 -19.79 -9.75 -1.04
CA ARG A 332 -20.57 -9.87 0.21
C ARG A 332 -20.82 -8.51 0.84
N HIS A 333 -19.77 -7.74 1.11
CA HIS A 333 -19.91 -6.41 1.71
C HIS A 333 -20.70 -5.44 0.84
N LEU A 334 -20.50 -5.49 -0.49
CA LEU A 334 -21.25 -4.63 -1.42
C LEU A 334 -22.74 -4.98 -1.45
N SER A 335 -23.11 -6.25 -1.25
CA SER A 335 -24.51 -6.69 -1.19
C SER A 335 -25.24 -6.25 0.08
N GLU A 336 -24.49 -5.92 1.14
CA GLU A 336 -25.02 -5.47 2.42
C GLU A 336 -25.25 -3.95 2.48
N LEU A 337 -24.69 -3.19 1.52
CA LEU A 337 -24.92 -1.75 1.45
C LEU A 337 -26.39 -1.45 1.14
N PRO A 338 -26.98 -0.39 1.73
CA PRO A 338 -28.33 0.04 1.38
C PRO A 338 -28.44 0.27 -0.13
N ALA A 339 -29.53 -0.20 -0.73
CA ALA A 339 -29.85 0.13 -2.12
C ALA A 339 -29.94 1.66 -2.24
N LYS A 340 -29.21 2.23 -3.21
CA LYS A 340 -29.24 3.67 -3.49
C LYS A 340 -30.46 4.07 -4.29
#